data_AF-A0A8T8XAJ4-F1
#
_entry.id   AF-A0A8T8XAJ4-F1
#
_cell.length_a   1.000
_cell.length_b   1.000
_cell.length_c   1.000
_cell.angle_alpha   90.00
_cell.angle_beta   90.00
_cell.angle_gamma   90.00
#
_symmetry.space_group_name_H-M   'P 1'
#
loop_
_entity.id
_entity.type
_entity.pdbx_description
1 polymer ?
#
loop_
_entity_poly.entity_id
_entity_poly.type
_entity_poly.pdbx_seq_one_letter_code
_entity_poly.pdbx_strand_id
1 'polypeptide(L)'
;MTDLLPPPKRRKLSKEVAPTHEDREYQLLAPIEELRDYSNFVRWLDDVHRELEAWQLEDYIDPRAPRPAPDEYDYIYWEQQANVIFSWLHLHTSPAICEDPIFVRRQPRLPEDFINTVRDVVSRVSLEIVTHLWWSTIYMDPFDYRSFDGFFAAFRDLAEQAILVGVITPYQAFFILHQHLMNMENVFTLPYAKYSDTIHSFELAGERPTNMTEETFNLFCEHIEKLPRSAYWTWKRVGKQRRMSC
;
A
#
# COMPACT_ATOMS: atom_id res chain seq x y z
N MET A 1 -79.95 -25.92 4.10
CA MET A 1 -78.97 -26.51 3.18
C MET A 1 -78.24 -25.37 2.50
N THR A 2 -76.96 -25.29 2.85
CA THR A 2 -75.92 -24.40 2.33
C THR A 2 -75.58 -24.79 0.90
N ASP A 3 -75.29 -23.81 0.03
CA ASP A 3 -74.15 -23.78 -0.90
C ASP A 3 -74.41 -22.73 -2.02
N LEU A 4 -73.83 -21.53 -1.93
CA LEU A 4 -72.44 -21.15 -2.25
C LEU A 4 -72.32 -20.68 -3.71
N LEU A 5 -72.55 -19.37 -3.90
CA LEU A 5 -72.03 -18.62 -5.05
C LEU A 5 -70.50 -18.45 -4.88
N PRO A 6 -69.70 -18.60 -5.96
CA PRO A 6 -68.24 -18.53 -5.86
C PRO A 6 -67.74 -17.08 -5.65
N PRO A 7 -66.61 -16.89 -4.94
CA PRO A 7 -66.08 -15.58 -4.61
C PRO A 7 -65.33 -14.94 -5.80
N PRO A 8 -65.19 -13.59 -5.82
CA PRO A 8 -64.45 -12.89 -6.86
C PRO A 8 -62.94 -13.19 -6.76
N LYS A 9 -62.33 -13.45 -7.91
CA LYS A 9 -60.89 -13.70 -8.07
C LYS A 9 -60.07 -12.54 -7.49
N ARG A 10 -59.46 -12.74 -6.32
CA ARG A 10 -58.41 -11.87 -5.79
C ARG A 10 -57.19 -11.97 -6.72
N ARG A 11 -56.86 -10.85 -7.39
CA ARG A 11 -55.53 -10.61 -7.95
C ARG A 11 -54.51 -10.81 -6.82
N LYS A 12 -53.70 -11.87 -6.92
CA LYS A 12 -52.45 -11.96 -6.16
C LYS A 12 -51.50 -10.93 -6.78
N LEU A 13 -51.50 -9.71 -6.23
CA LEU A 13 -50.30 -8.88 -6.29
C LEU A 13 -49.31 -9.58 -5.36
N SER A 14 -48.37 -10.32 -5.94
CA SER A 14 -47.16 -10.71 -5.23
C SER A 14 -46.44 -9.41 -4.89
N LYS A 15 -46.68 -8.90 -3.69
CA LYS A 15 -45.69 -8.04 -3.04
C LYS A 15 -44.51 -8.96 -2.79
N GLU A 16 -43.50 -8.87 -3.65
CA GLU A 16 -42.13 -9.14 -3.23
C GLU A 16 -41.90 -8.31 -1.97
N VAL A 17 -41.90 -9.00 -0.84
CA VAL A 17 -41.45 -8.46 0.42
C VAL A 17 -39.96 -8.26 0.21
N ALA A 18 -39.57 -7.01 -0.07
CA ALA A 18 -38.18 -6.61 0.04
C ALA A 18 -37.69 -7.03 1.44
N PRO A 19 -36.50 -7.64 1.55
CA PRO A 19 -35.98 -8.03 2.85
C PRO A 19 -35.87 -6.77 3.72
N THR A 20 -36.48 -6.83 4.91
CA THR A 20 -36.29 -5.87 5.98
C THR A 20 -34.79 -5.78 6.30
N HIS A 21 -34.18 -4.64 5.98
CA HIS A 21 -32.75 -4.34 6.13
C HIS A 21 -32.29 -4.07 7.58
N GLU A 22 -33.06 -4.48 8.59
CA GLU A 22 -32.85 -4.07 9.98
C GLU A 22 -31.72 -4.82 10.72
N ASP A 23 -31.05 -5.81 10.10
CA ASP A 23 -29.92 -6.54 10.69
C ASP A 23 -28.71 -6.63 9.72
N ARG A 24 -28.17 -5.49 9.27
CA ARG A 24 -26.80 -5.47 8.72
C ARG A 24 -25.82 -5.20 9.85
N GLU A 25 -25.21 -6.27 10.37
CA GLU A 25 -24.12 -6.19 11.34
C GLU A 25 -23.01 -5.30 10.80
N TYR A 26 -22.63 -4.25 11.54
CA TYR A 26 -21.46 -3.45 11.22
C TYR A 26 -20.22 -4.32 11.33
N GLN A 27 -19.38 -4.27 10.30
CA GLN A 27 -18.21 -5.14 10.25
C GLN A 27 -17.09 -4.55 11.10
N LEU A 28 -16.69 -5.32 12.11
CA LEU A 28 -15.65 -4.94 13.04
C LEU A 28 -14.31 -5.35 12.42
N LEU A 29 -13.55 -4.38 11.92
CA LEU A 29 -12.23 -4.58 11.33
C LEU A 29 -11.27 -5.18 12.36
N ALA A 30 -10.39 -6.08 11.92
CA ALA A 30 -9.42 -6.71 12.81
C ALA A 30 -8.38 -5.67 13.30
N PRO A 31 -7.79 -5.87 14.49
CA PRO A 31 -6.74 -4.98 14.96
C PRO A 31 -5.48 -5.12 14.10
N ILE A 32 -4.90 -3.99 13.70
CA ILE A 32 -3.60 -3.91 12.99
C ILE A 32 -2.52 -3.30 13.88
N GLU A 33 -1.26 -3.39 13.44
CA GLU A 33 -0.15 -2.71 14.12
C GLU A 33 -0.37 -1.20 14.12
N GLU A 34 -0.07 -0.52 15.23
CA GLU A 34 -0.21 0.94 15.33
C GLU A 34 0.78 1.67 14.40
N LEU A 35 0.31 2.70 13.70
CA LEU A 35 1.17 3.64 12.98
C LEU A 35 1.94 4.51 13.98
N ARG A 36 3.27 4.38 14.00
CA ARG A 36 4.13 5.10 14.93
C ARG A 36 4.75 6.34 14.31
N ASP A 37 5.28 6.19 13.10
CA ASP A 37 5.99 7.23 12.37
C ASP A 37 6.13 6.85 10.87
N TYR A 38 6.98 7.58 10.15
CA TYR A 38 7.25 7.35 8.73
C TYR A 38 7.79 5.94 8.42
N SER A 39 8.47 5.28 9.37
CA SER A 39 9.19 4.03 9.13
C SER A 39 8.26 2.84 8.93
N ASN A 40 7.05 2.88 9.51
CA ASN A 40 6.05 1.83 9.36
C ASN A 40 4.80 2.26 8.60
N PHE A 41 4.79 3.46 7.98
CA PHE A 41 3.63 3.99 7.26
C PHE A 41 3.18 3.09 6.10
N VAL A 42 4.10 2.64 5.25
CA VAL A 42 3.73 1.82 4.08
C VAL A 42 3.13 0.49 4.51
N ARG A 43 3.78 -0.20 5.45
CA ARG A 43 3.25 -1.45 6.01
C ARG A 43 1.89 -1.26 6.70
N TRP A 44 1.73 -0.17 7.45
CA TRP A 44 0.45 0.17 8.08
C TRP A 44 -0.64 0.38 7.01
N LEU A 45 -0.33 1.10 5.93
CA LEU A 45 -1.26 1.34 4.83
C LEU A 45 -1.62 0.04 4.10
N ASP A 46 -0.67 -0.86 3.88
CA ASP A 46 -0.92 -2.19 3.32
C ASP A 46 -1.84 -3.04 4.21
N ASP A 47 -1.65 -3.00 5.53
CA ASP A 47 -2.52 -3.69 6.48
C ASP A 47 -3.93 -3.05 6.50
N VAL A 48 -4.04 -1.72 6.37
CA VAL A 48 -5.33 -1.02 6.18
C VAL A 48 -6.03 -1.49 4.90
N HIS A 49 -5.34 -1.48 3.76
CA HIS A 49 -5.92 -1.93 2.49
C HIS A 49 -6.37 -3.39 2.57
N ARG A 50 -5.55 -4.28 3.13
CA ARG A 50 -5.88 -5.71 3.25
C ARG A 50 -7.12 -5.94 4.10
N GLU A 51 -7.24 -5.25 5.22
CA GLU A 51 -8.43 -5.38 6.07
C GLU A 51 -9.68 -4.84 5.37
N LEU A 52 -9.59 -3.68 4.71
CA LEU A 52 -10.74 -3.16 3.96
C LEU A 52 -11.13 -4.06 2.78
N GLU A 53 -10.16 -4.62 2.06
CA GLU A 53 -10.38 -5.56 0.95
C GLU A 53 -11.06 -6.85 1.39
N ALA A 54 -10.66 -7.40 2.54
CA ALA A 54 -11.29 -8.60 3.11
C ALA A 54 -12.81 -8.43 3.32
N TRP A 55 -13.25 -7.18 3.45
CA TRP A 55 -14.62 -6.79 3.72
C TRP A 55 -15.30 -6.02 2.57
N GLN A 56 -14.61 -5.80 1.43
CA GLN A 56 -15.08 -5.02 0.27
C GLN A 56 -15.41 -3.56 0.64
N LEU A 57 -14.52 -2.92 1.41
CA LEU A 57 -14.67 -1.57 1.94
C LEU A 57 -13.59 -0.60 1.43
N GLU A 58 -12.83 -0.95 0.39
CA GLU A 58 -11.72 -0.14 -0.12
C GLU A 58 -12.20 1.23 -0.63
N ASP A 59 -13.43 1.29 -1.15
CA ASP A 59 -14.07 2.52 -1.65
C ASP A 59 -14.16 3.62 -0.58
N TYR A 60 -14.13 3.29 0.71
CA TYR A 60 -14.18 4.28 1.79
C TYR A 60 -12.88 5.07 1.94
N ILE A 61 -11.77 4.58 1.40
CA ILE A 61 -10.48 5.26 1.45
C ILE A 61 -10.01 5.75 0.08
N ASP A 62 -10.73 5.40 -1.00
CA ASP A 62 -10.47 5.91 -2.33
C ASP A 62 -11.13 7.31 -2.51
N PRO A 63 -10.35 8.39 -2.69
CA PRO A 63 -10.89 9.72 -2.94
C PRO A 63 -11.69 9.82 -4.25
N ARG A 64 -11.56 8.86 -5.17
CA ARG A 64 -12.27 8.82 -6.46
C ARG A 64 -13.52 7.96 -6.44
N ALA A 65 -13.76 7.18 -5.39
CA ALA A 65 -14.95 6.35 -5.30
C ALA A 65 -16.22 7.21 -5.25
N PRO A 66 -17.28 6.84 -5.99
CA PRO A 66 -18.54 7.56 -5.96
C PRO A 66 -19.18 7.43 -4.57
N ARG A 67 -19.67 8.55 -4.04
CA ARG A 67 -20.32 8.61 -2.73
C ARG A 67 -21.80 8.86 -2.89
N PRO A 68 -22.65 8.24 -2.06
CA PRO A 68 -24.05 8.61 -2.04
C PRO A 68 -24.22 10.09 -1.69
N ALA A 69 -25.17 10.75 -2.33
CA ALA A 69 -25.52 12.12 -1.95
C ALA A 69 -26.31 12.14 -0.62
N PRO A 70 -26.25 13.21 0.19
CA PRO A 70 -26.91 13.26 1.50
C PRO A 70 -28.43 13.01 1.49
N ASP A 71 -29.09 13.19 0.34
CA ASP A 71 -30.51 12.96 0.12
C ASP A 71 -30.84 11.54 -0.37
N GLU A 72 -29.82 10.71 -0.64
CA GLU A 72 -29.98 9.32 -1.06
C GLU A 72 -30.20 8.39 0.13
N TYR A 73 -30.99 7.35 -0.08
CA TYR A 73 -31.39 6.40 0.96
C TYR A 73 -30.18 5.70 1.62
N ASP A 74 -29.13 5.43 0.86
CA ASP A 74 -27.95 4.69 1.32
C ASP A 74 -26.93 5.58 2.06
N TYR A 75 -27.09 6.91 2.06
CA TYR A 75 -26.13 7.85 2.66
C TYR A 75 -25.93 7.61 4.15
N ILE A 76 -27.01 7.41 4.91
CA ILE A 76 -26.92 7.21 6.37
C ILE A 76 -26.08 5.97 6.70
N TYR A 77 -26.27 4.90 5.93
CA TYR A 77 -25.51 3.66 6.13
C TYR A 77 -24.04 3.85 5.77
N TRP A 78 -23.78 4.49 4.62
CA TRP A 78 -22.43 4.84 4.20
C TRP A 78 -21.73 5.70 5.26
N GLU A 79 -22.38 6.75 5.76
CA GLU A 79 -21.82 7.65 6.78
C GLU A 79 -21.51 6.91 8.09
N GLN A 80 -22.38 6.00 8.52
CA GLN A 80 -22.14 5.17 9.70
C GLN A 80 -20.93 4.26 9.52
N GLN A 81 -20.81 3.58 8.38
CA GLN A 81 -19.66 2.71 8.08
C GLN A 81 -18.37 3.53 7.96
N ALA A 82 -18.41 4.70 7.32
CA ALA A 82 -17.28 5.62 7.24
C ALA A 82 -16.81 6.06 8.64
N ASN A 83 -17.72 6.35 9.56
CA ASN A 83 -17.40 6.69 10.95
C ASN A 83 -16.76 5.52 11.72
N VAL A 84 -17.20 4.28 11.48
CA VAL A 84 -16.57 3.08 12.05
C VAL A 84 -15.14 2.93 11.56
N ILE A 85 -14.92 3.03 10.25
CA ILE A 85 -13.57 2.95 9.64
C ILE A 85 -12.69 4.09 10.16
N PHE A 86 -13.21 5.32 10.23
CA PHE A 86 -12.49 6.47 10.77
C PHE A 86 -12.04 6.24 12.21
N SER A 87 -12.95 5.75 13.06
CA SER A 87 -12.64 5.46 14.47
C SER A 87 -11.59 4.35 14.60
N TRP A 88 -11.66 3.34 13.74
CA TRP A 88 -10.69 2.26 13.67
C TRP A 88 -9.31 2.77 13.22
N LEU A 89 -9.23 3.59 12.16
CA LEU A 89 -7.98 4.23 11.73
C LEU A 89 -7.35 5.06 12.85
N HIS A 90 -8.18 5.84 13.56
CA HIS A 90 -7.74 6.64 14.69
C HIS A 90 -7.22 5.78 15.86
N LEU A 91 -7.85 4.64 16.14
CA LEU A 91 -7.39 3.70 17.17
C LEU A 91 -6.02 3.09 16.84
N HIS A 92 -5.74 2.88 15.55
CA HIS A 92 -4.51 2.30 15.05
C HIS A 92 -3.49 3.34 14.60
N THR A 93 -3.63 4.59 15.04
CA THR A 93 -2.69 5.69 14.77
C THR A 93 -2.17 6.24 16.09
N SER A 94 -0.86 6.40 16.20
CA SER A 94 -0.24 6.95 17.41
C SER A 94 -0.83 8.31 17.77
N PRO A 95 -1.13 8.56 19.06
CA PRO A 95 -1.60 9.86 19.52
C PRO A 95 -0.70 11.02 19.10
N ALA A 96 0.62 10.79 19.01
CA ALA A 96 1.57 11.82 18.58
C ALA A 96 1.32 12.33 17.15
N ILE A 97 0.81 11.48 16.26
CA ILE A 97 0.42 11.86 14.89
C ILE A 97 -0.92 12.60 14.90
N CYS A 98 -1.89 12.12 15.67
CA CYS A 98 -3.22 12.75 15.78
C CYS A 98 -3.18 14.11 16.49
N GLU A 99 -2.21 14.33 17.37
CA GLU A 99 -1.96 15.59 18.06
C GLU A 99 -1.08 16.57 17.26
N ASP A 100 -0.54 16.14 16.11
CA ASP A 100 0.28 17.02 15.27
C ASP A 100 -0.51 18.26 14.82
N PRO A 101 0.10 19.47 14.81
CA PRO A 101 -0.57 20.69 14.41
C PRO A 101 -1.24 20.65 13.03
N ILE A 102 -0.72 19.88 12.07
CA ILE A 102 -1.36 19.69 10.76
C ILE A 102 -2.65 18.90 10.92
N PHE A 103 -2.59 17.77 11.64
CA PHE A 103 -3.74 16.91 11.87
C PHE A 103 -4.86 17.69 12.56
N VAL A 104 -4.53 18.37 13.67
CA VAL A 104 -5.45 19.19 14.45
C VAL A 104 -6.02 20.35 13.63
N ARG A 105 -5.23 20.96 12.75
CA ARG A 105 -5.70 22.06 11.89
C ARG A 105 -6.62 21.57 10.77
N ARG A 106 -6.34 20.40 10.17
CA ARG A 106 -7.13 19.86 9.07
C ARG A 106 -8.44 19.25 9.52
N GLN A 107 -8.46 18.63 10.70
CA GLN A 107 -9.63 17.95 11.27
C GLN A 107 -10.28 17.01 10.24
N PRO A 108 -9.57 15.95 9.80
CA PRO A 108 -10.12 15.01 8.83
C PRO A 108 -11.45 14.46 9.35
N ARG A 109 -12.44 14.34 8.46
CA ARG A 109 -13.79 13.85 8.81
C ARG A 109 -14.13 12.52 8.18
N LEU A 110 -13.43 12.18 7.10
CA LEU A 110 -13.65 10.97 6.32
C LEU A 110 -12.37 10.11 6.30
N PRO A 111 -12.49 8.79 6.11
CA PRO A 111 -11.33 7.89 6.15
C PRO A 111 -10.23 8.25 5.13
N GLU A 112 -10.57 8.64 3.91
CA GLU A 112 -9.62 9.06 2.90
C GLU A 112 -8.89 10.37 3.27
N ASP A 113 -9.60 11.31 3.89
CA ASP A 113 -9.00 12.56 4.40
C ASP A 113 -8.06 12.27 5.56
N PHE A 114 -8.40 11.28 6.39
CA PHE A 114 -7.57 10.81 7.50
C PHE A 114 -6.24 10.28 6.96
N ILE A 115 -6.26 9.33 6.02
CA ILE A 115 -5.05 8.74 5.43
C ILE A 115 -4.16 9.81 4.79
N ASN A 116 -4.75 10.71 3.99
CA ASN A 116 -4.01 11.81 3.36
C ASN A 116 -3.40 12.76 4.39
N THR A 117 -4.12 13.06 5.46
CA THR A 117 -3.62 13.93 6.53
C THR A 117 -2.49 13.26 7.31
N VAL A 118 -2.63 11.98 7.63
CA VAL A 118 -1.59 11.18 8.28
C VAL A 118 -0.34 11.11 7.41
N ARG A 119 -0.47 10.84 6.11
CA ARG A 119 0.65 10.85 5.14
C ARG A 119 1.42 12.17 5.19
N ASP A 120 0.71 13.29 5.22
CA ASP A 120 1.32 14.63 5.28
C ASP A 120 2.00 14.93 6.62
N VAL A 121 1.54 14.33 7.72
CA VAL A 121 2.19 14.43 9.03
C VAL A 121 3.47 13.59 9.04
N VAL A 122 3.39 12.30 8.70
CA VAL A 122 4.53 11.39 8.81
C VAL A 122 5.63 11.66 7.80
N SER A 123 5.31 12.24 6.64
CA SER A 123 6.32 12.65 5.65
C SER A 123 7.21 13.81 6.12
N ARG A 124 6.79 14.55 7.17
CA ARG A 124 7.57 15.67 7.73
C ARG A 124 8.57 15.19 8.76
N VAL A 125 9.72 14.78 8.26
CA VAL A 125 10.85 14.34 9.08
C VAL A 125 11.94 15.41 9.18
N SER A 126 12.86 15.25 10.13
CA SER A 126 13.99 16.16 10.29
C SER A 126 14.98 16.05 9.11
N LEU A 127 15.78 17.10 8.89
CA LEU A 127 16.85 17.07 7.89
C LEU A 127 17.85 15.93 8.11
N GLU A 128 18.07 15.55 9.37
CA GLU A 128 18.92 14.41 9.73
C GLU A 128 18.35 13.09 9.19
N ILE A 129 17.04 12.86 9.34
CA ILE A 129 16.36 11.68 8.80
C ILE A 129 16.38 11.69 7.27
N VAL A 130 16.06 12.83 6.65
CA VAL A 130 16.14 13.01 5.17
C VAL A 130 17.54 12.63 4.67
N THR A 131 18.57 13.15 5.33
CA THR A 131 19.97 12.89 4.98
C THR A 131 20.29 11.42 5.16
N HIS A 132 19.88 10.82 6.28
CA HIS A 132 20.08 9.40 6.54
C HIS A 132 19.43 8.53 5.46
N LEU A 133 18.16 8.76 5.12
CA LEU A 133 17.45 7.99 4.10
C LEU A 133 18.12 8.09 2.72
N TRP A 134 18.57 9.27 2.33
CA TRP A 134 19.32 9.46 1.08
C TRP A 134 20.61 8.62 1.05
N TRP A 135 21.47 8.78 2.06
CA TRP A 135 22.75 8.06 2.10
C TRP A 135 22.56 6.56 2.24
N SER A 136 21.62 6.11 3.08
CA SER A 136 21.32 4.69 3.30
C SER A 136 20.81 4.02 2.02
N THR A 137 20.00 4.71 1.21
CA THR A 137 19.47 4.15 -0.05
C THR A 137 20.55 4.06 -1.12
N ILE A 138 21.37 5.11 -1.28
CA ILE A 138 22.39 5.17 -2.35
C ILE A 138 23.60 4.30 -2.06
N TYR A 139 24.05 4.24 -0.81
CA TYR A 139 25.27 3.54 -0.43
C TYR A 139 25.02 2.18 0.19
N MET A 140 23.81 1.66 0.05
CA MET A 140 23.46 0.30 0.43
C MET A 140 24.42 -0.70 -0.25
N ASP A 141 25.13 -1.52 0.51
CA ASP A 141 25.96 -2.58 -0.06
C ASP A 141 25.15 -3.89 -0.15
N PRO A 142 24.86 -4.41 -1.35
CA PRO A 142 24.18 -5.70 -1.50
C PRO A 142 24.87 -6.84 -0.75
N PHE A 143 26.18 -6.77 -0.55
CA PHE A 143 26.96 -7.82 0.10
C PHE A 143 26.86 -7.83 1.64
N ASP A 144 26.19 -6.86 2.25
CA ASP A 144 25.86 -6.92 3.68
C ASP A 144 24.68 -7.84 3.98
N TYR A 145 23.96 -8.27 2.95
CA TYR A 145 22.79 -9.14 3.06
C TYR A 145 23.12 -10.60 2.76
N ARG A 146 22.40 -11.51 3.42
CA ARG A 146 22.61 -12.96 3.27
C ARG A 146 22.16 -13.50 1.91
N SER A 147 21.24 -12.81 1.24
CA SER A 147 20.66 -13.17 -0.05
C SER A 147 20.23 -11.91 -0.80
N PHE A 148 20.02 -12.05 -2.11
CA PHE A 148 19.41 -11.01 -2.93
C PHE A 148 18.05 -10.59 -2.36
N ASP A 149 17.24 -11.53 -1.90
CA ASP A 149 15.91 -11.23 -1.35
C ASP A 149 15.98 -10.37 -0.10
N GLY A 150 16.96 -10.64 0.77
CA GLY A 150 17.20 -9.83 1.95
C GLY A 150 17.68 -8.42 1.58
N PHE A 151 18.52 -8.30 0.55
CA PHE A 151 18.93 -7.01 0.01
C PHE A 151 17.75 -6.27 -0.62
N PHE A 152 17.01 -6.90 -1.52
CA PHE A 152 15.93 -6.26 -2.26
C PHE A 152 14.79 -5.84 -1.33
N ALA A 153 14.39 -6.67 -0.37
CA ALA A 153 13.40 -6.30 0.63
C ALA A 153 13.86 -5.08 1.43
N ALA A 154 15.10 -5.08 1.95
CA ALA A 154 15.63 -3.93 2.67
C ALA A 154 15.76 -2.68 1.79
N PHE A 155 16.07 -2.84 0.51
CA PHE A 155 16.17 -1.74 -0.45
C PHE A 155 14.79 -1.14 -0.69
N ARG A 156 13.78 -1.98 -0.94
CA ARG A 156 12.39 -1.56 -1.14
C ARG A 156 11.91 -0.77 0.08
N ASP A 157 12.05 -1.33 1.28
CA ASP A 157 11.59 -0.68 2.51
C ASP A 157 12.25 0.71 2.69
N LEU A 158 13.56 0.83 2.43
CA LEU A 158 14.28 2.11 2.46
C LEU A 158 13.81 3.08 1.36
N ALA A 159 13.64 2.58 0.14
CA ALA A 159 13.20 3.37 -0.99
C ALA A 159 11.79 3.93 -0.78
N GLU A 160 10.87 3.11 -0.29
CA GLU A 160 9.50 3.50 0.06
C GLU A 160 9.48 4.60 1.12
N GLN A 161 10.29 4.46 2.18
CA GLN A 161 10.44 5.52 3.19
C GLN A 161 11.03 6.80 2.58
N ALA A 162 12.06 6.69 1.76
CA ALA A 162 12.70 7.84 1.10
C ALA A 162 11.77 8.55 0.10
N ILE A 163 10.91 7.81 -0.60
CA ILE A 163 9.87 8.34 -1.49
C ILE A 163 8.80 9.06 -0.67
N LEU A 164 8.31 8.43 0.40
CA LEU A 164 7.29 9.00 1.30
C LEU A 164 7.69 10.38 1.83
N VAL A 165 8.95 10.54 2.26
CA VAL A 165 9.45 11.82 2.78
C VAL A 165 9.94 12.78 1.70
N GLY A 166 9.86 12.39 0.42
CA GLY A 166 10.25 13.21 -0.72
C GLY A 166 11.76 13.39 -0.91
N VAL A 167 12.58 12.49 -0.37
CA VAL A 167 14.05 12.49 -0.55
C VAL A 167 14.44 12.04 -1.96
N ILE A 168 13.76 11.01 -2.47
CA ILE A 168 13.95 10.48 -3.82
C ILE A 168 12.60 10.33 -4.52
N THR A 169 12.61 10.37 -5.84
CA THR A 169 11.46 9.98 -6.64
C THR A 169 11.46 8.47 -6.90
N PRO A 170 10.32 7.85 -7.25
CA PRO A 170 10.28 6.44 -7.65
C PRO A 170 11.25 6.12 -8.80
N TYR A 171 11.41 7.05 -9.75
CA TYR A 171 12.40 6.94 -10.84
C TYR A 171 13.84 6.91 -10.33
N GLN A 172 14.17 7.75 -9.36
CA GLN A 172 15.51 7.73 -8.74
C GLN A 172 15.74 6.43 -7.98
N ALA A 173 14.73 5.91 -7.25
CA ALA A 173 14.81 4.61 -6.60
C ALA A 173 15.10 3.48 -7.61
N PHE A 174 14.38 3.46 -8.73
CA PHE A 174 14.65 2.51 -9.83
C PHE A 174 16.10 2.59 -10.32
N PHE A 175 16.63 3.79 -10.57
CA PHE A 175 18.01 3.95 -11.03
C PHE A 175 19.05 3.55 -9.99
N ILE A 176 18.81 3.85 -8.71
CA ILE A 176 19.72 3.46 -7.63
C ILE A 176 19.76 1.93 -7.55
N LEU A 177 18.61 1.26 -7.61
CA LEU A 177 18.56 -0.20 -7.68
C LEU A 177 19.32 -0.74 -8.90
N HIS A 178 19.10 -0.15 -10.08
CA HIS A 178 19.80 -0.54 -11.29
C HIS A 178 21.32 -0.39 -11.16
N GLN A 179 21.81 0.69 -10.56
CA GLN A 179 23.24 0.86 -10.28
C GLN A 179 23.79 -0.22 -9.34
N HIS A 180 23.05 -0.55 -8.28
CA HIS A 180 23.41 -1.66 -7.38
C HIS A 180 23.48 -2.99 -8.14
N LEU A 181 22.55 -3.24 -9.06
CA LEU A 181 22.48 -4.45 -9.87
C LEU A 181 23.57 -4.52 -10.96
N MET A 182 23.87 -3.44 -11.66
CA MET A 182 24.97 -3.37 -12.64
C MET A 182 26.33 -3.59 -11.99
N ASN A 183 26.52 -3.06 -10.77
CA ASN A 183 27.70 -3.36 -9.96
C ASN A 183 27.77 -4.85 -9.58
N MET A 184 26.64 -5.54 -9.52
CA MET A 184 26.54 -6.98 -9.27
C MET A 184 26.71 -7.84 -10.53
N GLU A 185 26.30 -7.40 -11.72
CA GLU A 185 26.49 -8.15 -12.99
C GLU A 185 27.97 -8.42 -13.30
N ASN A 186 28.86 -7.49 -12.92
CA ASN A 186 30.31 -7.69 -13.02
C ASN A 186 30.84 -8.81 -12.11
N VAL A 187 30.01 -9.32 -11.19
CA VAL A 187 30.40 -10.28 -10.14
C VAL A 187 29.55 -11.56 -10.16
N PHE A 188 28.38 -11.54 -10.79
CA PHE A 188 27.48 -12.70 -10.90
C PHE A 188 27.23 -13.10 -12.36
N THR A 189 27.48 -14.37 -12.70
CA THR A 189 26.86 -15.00 -13.87
C THR A 189 25.48 -15.55 -13.51
N LEU A 190 24.51 -15.44 -14.44
CA LEU A 190 23.10 -15.90 -14.43
C LEU A 190 22.59 -16.49 -13.09
N PRO A 191 21.59 -15.83 -12.47
CA PRO A 191 20.29 -15.50 -13.08
C PRO A 191 20.04 -13.98 -13.16
N TYR A 192 20.99 -13.16 -12.71
CA TYR A 192 20.81 -11.71 -12.57
C TYR A 192 20.61 -10.98 -13.91
N ALA A 193 21.03 -11.59 -15.03
CA ALA A 193 20.73 -11.12 -16.38
C ALA A 193 19.22 -10.94 -16.63
N LYS A 194 18.34 -11.78 -16.05
CA LYS A 194 16.87 -11.63 -16.19
C LYS A 194 16.32 -10.40 -15.45
N TYR A 195 17.01 -9.94 -14.42
CA TYR A 195 16.64 -8.71 -13.70
C TYR A 195 17.04 -7.48 -14.50
N SER A 196 18.22 -7.51 -15.11
CA SER A 196 18.62 -6.56 -16.16
C SER A 196 17.61 -6.52 -17.29
N ASP A 197 17.19 -7.67 -17.82
CA ASP A 197 16.20 -7.77 -18.89
C ASP A 197 14.84 -7.18 -18.46
N THR A 198 14.45 -7.33 -17.19
CA THR A 198 13.23 -6.71 -16.64
C THR A 198 13.37 -5.20 -16.62
N ILE A 199 14.48 -4.68 -16.07
CA ILE A 199 14.77 -3.25 -16.03
C ILE A 199 14.84 -2.67 -17.45
N HIS A 200 15.53 -3.34 -18.37
CA HIS A 200 15.60 -2.97 -19.78
C HIS A 200 14.26 -3.10 -20.49
N SER A 201 13.37 -4.02 -20.10
CA SER A 201 12.01 -4.10 -20.64
C SER A 201 11.15 -2.90 -20.24
N PHE A 202 11.35 -2.37 -19.03
CA PHE A 202 10.74 -1.11 -18.60
C PHE A 202 11.36 0.10 -19.32
N GLU A 203 12.67 0.08 -19.65
CA GLU A 203 13.31 1.12 -20.48
C GLU A 203 12.92 1.07 -21.97
N LEU A 204 12.64 -0.13 -22.51
CA LEU A 204 12.35 -0.36 -23.94
C LEU A 204 10.86 -0.31 -24.29
N ALA A 205 9.96 -0.28 -23.30
CA ALA A 205 8.51 -0.12 -23.51
C ALA A 205 8.09 1.25 -24.09
N GLY A 206 9.05 2.10 -24.47
CA GLY A 206 8.83 3.33 -25.24
C GLY A 206 8.72 4.60 -24.40
N GLU A 207 8.63 4.48 -23.07
CA GLU A 207 8.66 5.59 -22.13
C GLU A 207 9.97 5.49 -21.34
N ARG A 208 10.91 6.43 -21.55
CA ARG A 208 11.93 6.64 -20.53
C ARG A 208 11.18 6.82 -19.20
N PRO A 209 11.58 6.18 -18.08
CA PRO A 209 10.79 6.24 -16.85
C PRO A 209 10.88 7.60 -16.13
N THR A 210 11.06 8.70 -16.86
CA THR A 210 11.05 10.07 -16.35
C THR A 210 9.78 10.42 -15.58
N ASN A 211 8.69 9.65 -15.76
CA ASN A 211 7.39 9.84 -15.10
C ASN A 211 6.94 8.61 -14.27
N MET A 212 7.85 7.81 -13.74
CA MET A 212 7.49 6.65 -12.89
C MET A 212 6.71 7.09 -11.64
N THR A 213 5.47 6.60 -11.49
CA THR A 213 4.61 6.81 -10.31
C THR A 213 4.94 5.82 -9.19
N GLU A 214 4.47 6.10 -7.96
CA GLU A 214 4.55 5.14 -6.83
C GLU A 214 3.90 3.79 -7.18
N GLU A 215 2.71 3.81 -7.80
CA GLU A 215 2.03 2.61 -8.28
C GLU A 215 2.88 1.80 -9.28
N THR A 216 3.53 2.48 -10.22
CA THR A 216 4.38 1.83 -11.23
C THR A 216 5.63 1.22 -10.60
N PHE A 217 6.21 1.91 -9.61
CA PHE A 217 7.34 1.39 -8.84
C PHE A 217 6.94 0.16 -8.02
N ASN A 218 5.75 0.16 -7.38
CA ASN A 218 5.24 -0.98 -6.63
C ASN A 218 5.03 -2.20 -7.54
N LEU A 219 4.44 -2.01 -8.72
CA LEU A 219 4.28 -3.07 -9.73
C LEU A 219 5.63 -3.65 -10.19
N PHE A 220 6.64 -2.79 -10.37
CA PHE A 220 8.00 -3.22 -10.68
C PHE A 220 8.59 -4.06 -9.54
N CYS A 221 8.42 -3.62 -8.29
CA CYS A 221 8.89 -4.36 -7.11
C CYS A 221 8.24 -5.74 -7.02
N GLU A 222 6.93 -5.84 -7.18
CA GLU A 222 6.21 -7.13 -7.22
C GLU A 222 6.73 -8.05 -8.33
N HIS A 223 7.04 -7.49 -9.51
CA HIS A 223 7.55 -8.28 -10.62
C HIS A 223 8.91 -8.90 -10.26
N ILE A 224 9.81 -8.12 -9.66
CA ILE A 224 11.12 -8.60 -9.19
C ILE A 224 10.97 -9.74 -8.18
N GLU A 225 10.03 -9.63 -7.25
CA GLU A 225 9.78 -10.66 -6.24
C GLU A 225 9.31 -11.99 -6.83
N LYS A 226 8.53 -11.94 -7.93
CA LYS A 226 7.96 -13.10 -8.64
C LYS A 226 8.98 -13.83 -9.54
N LEU A 227 10.16 -13.26 -9.79
CA LEU A 227 11.16 -13.87 -10.68
C LEU A 227 11.80 -15.15 -10.09
N PRO A 228 12.01 -16.21 -10.91
CA PRO A 228 12.64 -17.45 -10.47
C PRO A 228 14.14 -17.25 -10.16
N ARG A 229 14.55 -17.62 -8.95
CA ARG A 229 15.87 -17.30 -8.38
C ARG A 229 16.87 -18.45 -8.60
N SER A 230 18.13 -18.12 -8.89
CA SER A 230 19.21 -19.11 -8.77
C SER A 230 19.64 -19.26 -7.32
N ALA A 231 20.24 -20.41 -7.03
CA ALA A 231 20.60 -20.87 -5.69
C ALA A 231 21.37 -19.84 -4.83
N TYR A 232 20.93 -19.72 -3.57
CA TYR A 232 21.56 -19.04 -2.42
C TYR A 232 23.10 -19.17 -2.33
N TRP A 233 23.66 -20.26 -2.84
CA TRP A 233 25.11 -20.54 -2.84
C TRP A 233 25.94 -19.54 -3.66
N THR A 234 25.36 -18.93 -4.69
CA THR A 234 26.08 -17.97 -5.56
C THR A 234 26.34 -16.66 -4.81
N TRP A 235 25.35 -16.14 -4.08
CA TRP A 235 25.43 -14.87 -3.31
C TRP A 235 26.53 -14.90 -2.24
N LYS A 236 26.56 -15.95 -1.42
CA LYS A 236 27.49 -16.08 -0.29
C LYS A 236 28.95 -16.27 -0.73
N ARG A 237 29.18 -16.92 -1.87
CA ARG A 237 30.54 -17.15 -2.41
C ARG A 237 31.15 -15.85 -2.94
N VAL A 238 30.35 -15.04 -3.62
CA VAL A 238 30.77 -13.78 -4.22
C VAL A 238 31.06 -12.70 -3.17
N GLY A 239 30.17 -12.53 -2.18
CA GLY A 239 30.42 -11.61 -1.06
C GLY A 239 31.70 -11.94 -0.30
N LYS A 240 32.04 -13.23 -0.17
CA LYS A 240 33.30 -13.66 0.42
C LYS A 240 34.53 -13.36 -0.46
N GLN A 241 34.43 -13.49 -1.78
CA GLN A 241 35.54 -13.15 -2.69
C GLN A 241 35.87 -11.66 -2.66
N ARG A 242 34.87 -10.77 -2.70
CA ARG A 242 35.11 -9.31 -2.67
C ARG A 242 35.73 -8.85 -1.34
N ARG A 243 35.25 -9.36 -0.20
CA ARG A 243 35.81 -9.07 1.14
C ARG A 243 37.24 -9.55 1.33
N MET A 244 37.74 -10.46 0.49
CA MET A 244 39.15 -10.89 0.50
C MET A 244 40.02 -10.14 -0.52
N SER A 245 39.42 -9.38 -1.43
CA SER A 245 40.12 -8.58 -2.46
C SER A 245 40.25 -7.10 -2.10
N CYS A 246 39.76 -6.70 -0.92
CA CYS A 246 39.90 -5.36 -0.34
C CYS A 246 40.91 -5.39 0.82
#